data_AF-A0AAE3W9H6-F1
#
_entry.id   AF-A0AAE3W9H6-F1
#
_cell.length_a   1.000
_cell.length_b   1.000
_cell.length_c   1.000
_cell.angle_alpha   90.00
_cell.angle_beta   90.00
_cell.angle_gamma   90.00
#
_symmetry.space_group_name_H-M   'P 1'
#
loop_
_entity.id
_entity.type
_entity.pdbx_description
1 polymer ?
#
loop_
_entity_poly.entity_id
_entity_poly.type
_entity_poly.pdbx_seq_one_letter_code
_entity_poly.pdbx_strand_id
1 'polypeptide(L)'
;MQQRAFRATVNASGRVIAMAFLALVLGLTLPARAADRDKLVAFLQVTGFDVALDSIALAAEDAPMMLGMRAKEFGYQWKSAAEEVFDSTLMRGMAVDILEKTLNDALLNHAAAFYATPLGLRLVEVENASHMAEDEPKRAEGERLLAEITETDPERLAQIKRMNDAIDGAGLAVRAVQEIQLRFLMAAGQAGVIGRTFDENELRELLSQDEDKMRESMQASAMANSAWTYRDFSTEEIETYAAALEDERMQQVYDLMNAIQWEIMANRFEALAVRMAGMTRGEEL
;
A
#
# COMPACT_ATOMS: atom_id res chain seq x y z
N MET A 1 -37.02 44.67 -59.83
CA MET A 1 -35.76 45.40 -59.55
C MET A 1 -35.65 45.65 -58.04
N GLN A 2 -34.61 45.08 -57.44
CA GLN A 2 -33.82 45.53 -56.28
C GLN A 2 -34.36 45.72 -54.83
N GLN A 3 -33.51 45.21 -53.91
CA GLN A 3 -33.29 45.46 -52.45
C GLN A 3 -34.07 44.57 -51.45
N ARG A 4 -33.54 43.42 -50.99
CA ARG A 4 -32.38 43.11 -50.10
C ARG A 4 -32.52 43.59 -48.64
N ALA A 5 -32.75 42.60 -47.77
CA ALA A 5 -32.03 42.30 -46.52
C ALA A 5 -32.06 43.35 -45.37
N PHE A 6 -33.04 43.19 -44.48
CA PHE A 6 -32.94 43.66 -43.10
C PHE A 6 -32.10 42.65 -42.30
N ARG A 7 -30.92 43.09 -41.86
CA ARG A 7 -29.92 42.29 -41.14
C ARG A 7 -30.47 41.75 -39.82
N ALA A 8 -30.45 40.43 -39.68
CA ALA A 8 -30.34 39.78 -38.37
C ALA A 8 -28.89 39.94 -37.87
N THR A 9 -28.60 41.03 -37.17
CA THR A 9 -27.38 41.16 -36.36
C THR A 9 -27.74 40.93 -34.91
N VAL A 10 -27.92 39.67 -34.53
CA VAL A 10 -27.89 39.24 -33.14
C VAL A 10 -26.79 38.20 -33.00
N ASN A 11 -25.74 38.60 -32.27
CA ASN A 11 -24.86 37.74 -31.45
C ASN A 11 -24.03 36.64 -32.12
N ALA A 12 -23.23 36.97 -33.14
CA ALA A 12 -22.03 36.19 -33.42
C ALA A 12 -20.92 36.48 -32.38
N SER A 13 -20.72 37.76 -32.03
CA SER A 13 -19.66 38.21 -31.11
C SER A 13 -19.90 37.78 -29.65
N GLY A 14 -21.15 37.79 -29.17
CA GLY A 14 -21.49 37.35 -27.81
C GLY A 14 -21.32 35.83 -27.58
N ARG A 15 -21.51 35.02 -28.63
CA ARG A 15 -21.33 33.55 -28.56
C ARG A 15 -19.86 33.13 -28.54
N VAL A 16 -19.00 33.86 -29.27
CA VAL A 16 -17.55 33.62 -29.27
C VAL A 16 -16.91 34.04 -27.94
N ILE A 17 -17.36 35.16 -27.36
CA ILE A 17 -16.88 35.63 -26.04
C ILE A 17 -17.36 34.70 -24.92
N ALA A 18 -18.60 34.20 -24.97
CA ALA A 18 -19.11 33.25 -23.99
C ALA A 18 -18.40 31.87 -24.06
N MET A 19 -18.03 31.38 -25.26
CA MET A 19 -17.22 30.15 -25.38
C MET A 19 -15.77 30.34 -24.94
N ALA A 20 -15.16 31.51 -25.20
CA ALA A 20 -13.80 31.80 -24.73
C ALA A 20 -13.73 31.91 -23.19
N PHE A 21 -14.77 32.46 -22.54
CA PHE A 21 -14.85 32.50 -21.08
C PHE A 21 -15.08 31.11 -20.45
N LEU A 22 -15.87 30.23 -21.10
CA LEU A 22 -16.07 28.87 -20.61
C LEU A 22 -14.80 28.00 -20.73
N ALA A 23 -14.04 28.17 -21.82
CA ALA A 23 -12.74 27.50 -22.00
C ALA A 23 -11.66 28.01 -21.04
N LEU A 24 -11.70 29.30 -20.65
CA LEU A 24 -10.76 29.89 -19.69
C LEU A 24 -11.04 29.44 -18.24
N VAL A 25 -12.31 29.24 -17.87
CA VAL A 25 -12.69 28.72 -16.53
C VAL A 25 -12.39 27.22 -16.40
N LEU A 26 -12.50 26.45 -17.50
CA LEU A 26 -12.10 25.03 -17.54
C LEU A 26 -10.57 24.81 -17.54
N GLY A 27 -9.78 25.81 -17.95
CA GLY A 27 -8.31 25.75 -17.94
C GLY A 27 -7.66 26.10 -16.60
N LEU A 28 -8.38 26.77 -15.69
CA LEU A 28 -7.86 27.22 -14.38
C LEU A 28 -8.00 26.18 -13.26
N THR A 29 -8.81 25.14 -13.46
CA THR A 29 -8.97 24.06 -12.46
C THR A 29 -7.95 22.93 -12.61
N LEU A 30 -7.38 22.76 -13.81
CA LEU A 30 -6.35 21.75 -14.11
C LEU A 30 -5.00 21.96 -13.39
N PRO A 31 -4.43 23.18 -13.29
CA PRO A 31 -3.12 23.36 -12.66
C PRO A 31 -3.15 23.14 -11.15
N ALA A 32 -4.28 23.44 -10.48
CA ALA A 32 -4.43 23.21 -9.05
C ALA A 32 -4.44 21.70 -8.72
N ARG A 33 -5.20 20.91 -9.49
CA ARG A 33 -5.30 19.46 -9.30
C ARG A 33 -3.98 18.75 -9.59
N ALA A 34 -3.25 19.16 -10.63
CA ALA A 34 -1.93 18.60 -10.90
C ALA A 34 -0.94 18.89 -9.77
N ALA A 35 -0.92 20.13 -9.26
CA ALA A 35 -0.07 20.50 -8.13
C ALA A 35 -0.41 19.73 -6.84
N ASP A 36 -1.69 19.44 -6.58
CA ASP A 36 -2.07 18.64 -5.42
C ASP A 36 -1.70 17.16 -5.56
N ARG A 37 -1.78 16.60 -6.78
CA ARG A 37 -1.27 15.23 -7.03
C ARG A 37 0.25 15.15 -6.89
N ASP A 38 0.99 16.14 -7.38
CA ASP A 38 2.45 16.18 -7.23
C ASP A 38 2.87 16.20 -5.75
N LYS A 39 2.10 16.90 -4.89
CA LYS A 39 2.31 16.86 -3.43
C LYS A 39 2.08 15.47 -2.84
N LEU A 40 1.04 14.77 -3.28
CA LEU A 40 0.75 13.40 -2.80
C LEU A 40 1.83 12.42 -3.25
N VAL A 41 2.32 12.53 -4.49
CA VAL A 41 3.45 11.73 -4.97
C VAL A 41 4.70 11.99 -4.15
N ALA A 42 5.03 13.27 -3.90
CA ALA A 42 6.17 13.64 -3.06
C ALA A 42 6.00 13.12 -1.62
N PHE A 43 4.78 13.16 -1.09
CA PHE A 43 4.46 12.62 0.22
C PHE A 43 4.73 11.12 0.29
N LEU A 44 4.25 10.33 -0.67
CA LEU A 44 4.50 8.88 -0.71
C LEU A 44 6.00 8.55 -0.75
N GLN A 45 6.80 9.34 -1.47
CA GLN A 45 8.25 9.19 -1.54
C GLN A 45 8.93 9.54 -0.22
N VAL A 46 8.52 10.64 0.40
CA VAL A 46 9.10 11.12 1.66
C VAL A 46 8.75 10.20 2.83
N THR A 47 7.60 9.53 2.79
CA THR A 47 7.23 8.55 3.82
C THR A 47 7.71 7.13 3.53
N GLY A 48 8.32 6.87 2.37
CA GLY A 48 8.71 5.52 1.95
C GLY A 48 7.54 4.59 1.59
N PHE A 49 6.31 5.11 1.55
CA PHE A 49 5.12 4.30 1.25
C PHE A 49 5.10 3.80 -0.21
N ASP A 50 5.73 4.52 -1.14
CA ASP A 50 5.87 4.05 -2.52
C ASP A 50 6.73 2.78 -2.63
N VAL A 51 7.78 2.65 -1.80
CA VAL A 51 8.59 1.45 -1.67
C VAL A 51 7.79 0.32 -0.98
N ALA A 52 6.98 0.65 0.04
CA ALA A 52 6.09 -0.32 0.67
C ALA A 52 5.08 -0.90 -0.33
N LEU A 53 4.52 -0.08 -1.24
CA LEU A 53 3.64 -0.56 -2.32
C LEU A 53 4.38 -1.46 -3.32
N ASP A 54 5.62 -1.14 -3.65
CA ASP A 54 6.43 -1.99 -4.54
C ASP A 54 6.72 -3.37 -3.92
N SER A 55 6.86 -3.44 -2.59
CA SER A 55 7.06 -4.70 -1.87
C SER A 55 5.88 -5.68 -2.00
N ILE A 56 4.68 -5.20 -2.35
CA ILE A 56 3.51 -6.05 -2.62
C ILE A 56 3.81 -7.06 -3.73
N ALA A 57 4.54 -6.65 -4.77
CA ALA A 57 4.88 -7.51 -5.90
C ALA A 57 5.76 -8.69 -5.47
N LEU A 58 6.66 -8.49 -4.50
CA LEU A 58 7.51 -9.53 -3.92
C LEU A 58 6.65 -10.55 -3.15
N ALA A 59 5.73 -10.07 -2.31
CA ALA A 59 4.82 -10.92 -1.55
C ALA A 59 3.88 -11.75 -2.46
N ALA A 60 3.64 -11.30 -3.69
CA ALA A 60 2.79 -11.98 -4.65
C ALA A 60 3.46 -13.15 -5.38
N GLU A 61 4.79 -13.29 -5.34
CA GLU A 61 5.51 -14.38 -6.02
C GLU A 61 5.00 -15.77 -5.58
N ASP A 62 4.70 -15.90 -4.28
CA ASP A 62 4.23 -17.13 -3.65
C ASP A 62 2.70 -17.26 -3.59
N ALA A 63 1.96 -16.33 -4.22
CA ALA A 63 0.49 -16.35 -4.24
C ALA A 63 -0.14 -17.71 -4.63
N PRO A 64 0.40 -18.50 -5.59
CA PRO A 64 -0.15 -19.80 -5.93
C PRO A 64 -0.16 -20.79 -4.77
N MET A 65 0.72 -20.62 -3.77
CA MET A 65 0.76 -21.47 -2.59
C MET A 65 -0.53 -21.38 -1.77
N MET A 66 -1.21 -20.23 -1.77
CA MET A 66 -2.53 -20.09 -1.13
C MET A 66 -3.60 -20.97 -1.79
N LEU A 67 -3.40 -21.37 -3.06
CA LEU A 67 -4.27 -22.29 -3.79
C LEU A 67 -3.77 -23.75 -3.73
N GLY A 68 -2.72 -24.04 -2.95
CA GLY A 68 -2.06 -25.34 -2.93
C GLY A 68 -1.27 -25.65 -4.21
N MET A 69 -0.89 -24.62 -4.97
CA MET A 69 -0.13 -24.73 -6.22
C MET A 69 1.26 -24.12 -6.03
N ARG A 70 2.18 -24.36 -6.98
CA ARG A 70 3.49 -23.70 -6.99
C ARG A 70 3.62 -22.83 -8.23
N ALA A 71 4.20 -21.64 -8.09
CA ALA A 71 4.48 -20.72 -9.19
C ALA A 71 5.13 -21.42 -10.41
N LYS A 72 6.13 -22.28 -10.16
CA LYS A 72 6.83 -23.05 -11.20
C LYS A 72 5.93 -23.96 -12.05
N GLU A 73 4.73 -24.29 -11.59
CA GLU A 73 3.78 -25.13 -12.36
C GLU A 73 3.18 -24.38 -13.55
N PHE A 74 3.27 -23.05 -13.57
CA PHE A 74 2.76 -22.16 -14.61
C PHE A 74 3.89 -21.54 -15.47
N GLY A 75 5.16 -21.82 -15.15
CA GLY A 75 6.32 -21.40 -15.93
C GLY A 75 6.39 -19.89 -16.18
N TYR A 76 6.72 -19.50 -17.41
CA TYR A 76 6.84 -18.10 -17.81
C TYR A 76 5.51 -17.32 -17.75
N GLN A 77 4.37 -18.01 -17.94
CA GLN A 77 3.05 -17.37 -17.88
C GLN A 77 2.78 -16.76 -16.50
N TRP A 78 3.29 -17.40 -15.44
CA TRP A 78 3.23 -16.86 -14.09
C TRP A 78 4.01 -15.55 -13.97
N LYS A 79 5.28 -15.58 -14.35
CA LYS A 79 6.17 -14.42 -14.22
C LYS A 79 5.59 -13.20 -14.94
N SER A 80 5.16 -13.37 -16.19
CA SER A 80 4.56 -12.27 -16.96
C SER A 80 3.26 -11.75 -16.35
N ALA A 81 2.41 -12.62 -15.80
CA ALA A 81 1.17 -12.20 -15.16
C ALA A 81 1.39 -11.50 -13.82
N ALA A 82 2.34 -11.97 -13.01
CA ALA A 82 2.70 -11.31 -11.77
C ALA A 82 3.27 -9.91 -12.05
N GLU A 83 4.19 -9.78 -13.03
CA GLU A 83 4.73 -8.48 -13.45
C GLU A 83 3.64 -7.52 -13.96
N GLU A 84 2.67 -8.01 -14.74
CA GLU A 84 1.55 -7.21 -15.26
C GLU A 84 0.57 -6.77 -14.17
N VAL A 85 0.19 -7.69 -13.29
CA VAL A 85 -0.83 -7.43 -12.25
C VAL A 85 -0.30 -6.52 -11.16
N PHE A 86 0.95 -6.74 -10.73
CA PHE A 86 1.61 -6.01 -9.65
C PHE A 86 2.52 -4.90 -10.18
N ASP A 87 2.16 -4.26 -11.29
CA ASP A 87 2.89 -3.11 -11.82
C ASP A 87 2.95 -1.96 -10.79
N SER A 88 4.17 -1.58 -10.42
CA SER A 88 4.43 -0.51 -9.44
C SER A 88 3.81 0.83 -9.84
N THR A 89 3.86 1.19 -11.12
CA THR A 89 3.33 2.48 -11.60
C THR A 89 1.81 2.53 -11.39
N LEU A 90 1.13 1.43 -11.70
CA LEU A 90 -0.30 1.27 -11.49
C LEU A 90 -0.67 1.31 -10.02
N MET A 91 0.01 0.55 -9.16
CA MET A 91 -0.26 0.52 -7.72
C MET A 91 -0.04 1.89 -7.07
N ARG A 92 1.08 2.56 -7.39
CA ARG A 92 1.36 3.93 -6.92
C ARG A 92 0.30 4.92 -7.43
N GLY A 93 -0.15 4.78 -8.68
CA GLY A 93 -1.23 5.57 -9.25
C GLY A 93 -2.56 5.40 -8.50
N MET A 94 -2.92 4.15 -8.17
CA MET A 94 -4.09 3.84 -7.35
C MET A 94 -4.00 4.46 -5.96
N ALA A 95 -2.83 4.40 -5.32
CA ALA A 95 -2.62 5.00 -4.00
C ALA A 95 -2.87 6.52 -4.05
N VAL A 96 -2.31 7.22 -5.05
CA VAL A 96 -2.54 8.65 -5.25
C VAL A 96 -4.02 8.95 -5.52
N ASP A 97 -4.70 8.13 -6.32
CA ASP A 97 -6.13 8.29 -6.60
C ASP A 97 -7.04 8.14 -5.37
N ILE A 98 -6.66 7.27 -4.43
CA ILE A 98 -7.39 7.10 -3.16
C ILE A 98 -7.05 8.26 -2.23
N LEU A 99 -5.76 8.56 -2.05
CA LEU A 99 -5.25 9.66 -1.23
C LEU A 99 -5.88 11.00 -1.56
N GLU A 100 -6.01 11.33 -2.85
CA GLU A 100 -6.62 12.58 -3.31
C GLU A 100 -8.07 12.75 -2.82
N LYS A 101 -8.75 11.66 -2.44
CA LYS A 101 -10.14 11.67 -1.97
C LYS A 101 -10.26 11.57 -0.44
N THR A 102 -9.20 11.14 0.25
CA THR A 102 -9.28 10.70 1.66
C THR A 102 -8.34 11.46 2.58
N LEU A 103 -7.14 11.82 2.12
CA LEU A 103 -6.16 12.54 2.93
C LEU A 103 -6.41 14.04 2.84
N ASN A 104 -6.68 14.66 3.98
CA ASN A 104 -6.81 16.11 4.06
C ASN A 104 -5.44 16.79 4.27
N ASP A 105 -5.36 18.07 3.89
CA ASP A 105 -4.13 18.86 3.97
C ASP A 105 -3.56 18.95 5.40
N ALA A 106 -4.39 18.93 6.44
CA ALA A 106 -3.92 19.06 7.81
C ALA A 106 -3.13 17.81 8.25
N LEU A 107 -3.64 16.62 7.92
CA LEU A 107 -2.97 15.34 8.16
C LEU A 107 -1.70 15.21 7.31
N LEU A 108 -1.81 15.54 6.02
CA LEU A 108 -0.68 15.55 5.08
C LEU A 108 0.48 16.41 5.62
N ASN A 109 0.19 17.67 5.96
CA ASN A 109 1.20 18.61 6.44
C ASN A 109 1.80 18.16 7.79
N HIS A 110 1.00 17.56 8.66
CA HIS A 110 1.49 17.06 9.95
C HIS A 110 2.51 15.94 9.75
N ALA A 111 2.18 14.92 8.96
CA ALA A 111 3.10 13.83 8.68
C ALA A 111 4.34 14.30 7.91
N ALA A 112 4.16 15.11 6.87
CA ALA A 112 5.27 15.66 6.08
C ALA A 112 6.25 16.47 6.95
N ALA A 113 5.75 17.21 7.95
CA ALA A 113 6.61 17.98 8.86
C ALA A 113 7.52 17.07 9.70
N PHE A 114 7.03 15.92 10.17
CA PHE A 114 7.85 14.95 10.91
C PHE A 114 8.92 14.31 10.01
N TYR A 115 8.52 13.82 8.83
CA TYR A 115 9.46 13.17 7.91
C TYR A 115 10.48 14.13 7.28
N ALA A 116 10.21 15.44 7.29
CA ALA A 116 11.18 16.46 6.92
C ALA A 116 12.26 16.73 7.99
N THR A 117 12.14 16.16 9.20
CA THR A 117 13.17 16.29 10.24
C THR A 117 14.39 15.40 9.94
N PRO A 118 15.58 15.70 10.51
CA PRO A 118 16.75 14.84 10.35
C PRO A 118 16.53 13.38 10.80
N LEU A 119 15.72 13.18 11.86
CA LEU A 119 15.34 11.84 12.32
C LEU A 119 14.42 11.15 11.31
N GLY A 120 13.37 11.85 10.86
CA GLY A 120 12.42 11.34 9.86
C GLY A 120 13.09 10.89 8.56
N LEU A 121 14.01 11.69 8.03
CA LEU A 121 14.76 11.34 6.82
C LEU A 121 15.62 10.08 7.00
N ARG A 122 16.27 9.92 8.17
CA ARG A 122 17.05 8.72 8.48
C ARG A 122 16.17 7.48 8.66
N LEU A 123 15.00 7.62 9.27
CA LEU A 123 14.05 6.50 9.45
C LEU A 123 13.65 5.96 8.08
N VAL A 124 13.23 6.84 7.18
CA VAL A 124 12.81 6.47 5.82
C VAL A 124 13.94 5.79 5.05
N GLU A 125 15.18 6.24 5.20
CA GLU A 125 16.34 5.61 4.58
C GLU A 125 16.50 4.14 5.02
N VAL A 126 16.43 3.87 6.33
CA VAL A 126 16.59 2.50 6.84
C VAL A 126 15.35 1.62 6.61
N GLU A 127 14.15 2.19 6.65
CA GLU A 127 12.89 1.50 6.35
C GLU A 127 12.87 1.04 4.89
N ASN A 128 13.21 1.93 3.97
CA ASN A 128 13.34 1.59 2.54
C ASN A 128 14.43 0.54 2.30
N ALA A 129 15.58 0.66 2.95
CA ALA A 129 16.64 -0.34 2.86
C ALA A 129 16.20 -1.71 3.42
N SER A 130 15.38 -1.72 4.47
CA SER A 130 14.81 -2.93 5.07
C SER A 130 13.83 -3.65 4.16
N HIS A 131 13.02 -2.91 3.40
CA HIS A 131 12.12 -3.48 2.40
C HIS A 131 12.86 -4.13 1.22
N MET A 132 14.05 -3.65 0.88
CA MET A 132 14.86 -4.18 -0.24
C MET A 132 15.85 -5.27 0.17
N ALA A 133 16.02 -5.51 1.48
CA ALA A 133 16.95 -6.51 1.98
C ALA A 133 16.38 -7.93 1.87
N GLU A 134 17.25 -8.91 1.61
CA GLU A 134 16.88 -10.33 1.54
C GLU A 134 16.23 -10.81 2.84
N ASP A 135 15.05 -11.44 2.73
CA ASP A 135 14.21 -11.73 3.89
C ASP A 135 14.83 -12.73 4.87
N GLU A 136 15.43 -13.82 4.39
CA GLU A 136 15.96 -14.86 5.27
C GLU A 136 17.15 -14.39 6.14
N PRO A 137 18.21 -13.77 5.57
CA PRO A 137 19.29 -13.20 6.39
C PRO A 137 18.80 -12.10 7.34
N LYS A 138 17.89 -11.23 6.87
CA LYS A 138 17.30 -10.14 7.66
C LYS A 138 16.54 -10.69 8.87
N ARG A 139 15.68 -11.69 8.66
CA ARG A 139 14.87 -12.32 9.70
C ARG A 139 15.74 -12.96 10.77
N ALA A 140 16.73 -13.77 10.37
CA ALA A 140 17.61 -14.45 11.32
C ALA A 140 18.41 -13.46 12.20
N GLU A 141 18.93 -12.37 11.61
CA GLU A 141 19.65 -11.35 12.36
C GLU A 141 18.70 -10.51 13.24
N GLY A 142 17.50 -10.20 12.77
CA GLY A 142 16.48 -9.50 13.56
C GLY A 142 16.05 -10.30 14.80
N GLU A 143 15.87 -11.61 14.67
CA GLU A 143 15.57 -12.51 15.79
C GLU A 143 16.72 -12.53 16.81
N ARG A 144 17.97 -12.59 16.32
CA ARG A 144 19.16 -12.55 17.17
C ARG A 144 19.25 -11.23 17.96
N LEU A 145 19.07 -10.10 17.28
CA LEU A 145 19.08 -8.76 17.87
C LEU A 145 17.96 -8.60 18.91
N LEU A 146 16.75 -9.06 18.59
CA LEU A 146 15.62 -8.99 19.52
C LEU A 146 15.86 -9.82 20.79
N ALA A 147 16.45 -11.02 20.66
CA ALA A 147 16.82 -11.83 21.81
C ALA A 147 17.85 -11.11 22.70
N GLU A 148 18.88 -10.51 22.10
CA GLU A 148 19.89 -9.73 22.79
C GLU A 148 19.29 -8.52 23.52
N ILE A 149 18.45 -7.73 22.84
CA ILE A 149 17.74 -6.57 23.41
C ILE A 149 16.86 -7.01 24.59
N THR A 150 16.18 -8.14 24.47
CA THR A 150 15.30 -8.67 25.52
C THR A 150 16.04 -8.96 26.83
N GLU A 151 17.30 -9.41 26.73
CA GLU A 151 18.13 -9.73 27.89
C GLU A 151 18.87 -8.51 28.45
N THR A 152 19.26 -7.56 27.59
CA THR A 152 20.27 -6.53 27.92
C THR A 152 19.73 -5.10 27.97
N ASP A 153 18.63 -4.80 27.29
CA ASP A 153 18.12 -3.44 27.10
C ASP A 153 16.58 -3.39 27.19
N PRO A 154 16.01 -3.51 28.41
CA PRO A 154 14.56 -3.51 28.62
C PRO A 154 13.89 -2.18 28.25
N GLU A 155 14.64 -1.08 28.27
CA GLU A 155 14.12 0.24 27.88
C GLU A 155 13.92 0.30 26.37
N ARG A 156 14.92 -0.11 25.58
CA ARG A 156 14.79 -0.21 24.13
C ARG A 156 13.71 -1.18 23.71
N LEU A 157 13.60 -2.32 24.40
CA LEU A 157 12.50 -3.27 24.16
C LEU A 157 11.13 -2.61 24.33
N ALA A 158 10.95 -1.80 25.38
CA ALA A 158 9.69 -1.11 25.63
C ALA A 158 9.36 -0.09 24.53
N GLN A 159 10.36 0.67 24.04
CA GLN A 159 10.14 1.64 22.96
C GLN A 159 9.85 0.95 21.62
N ILE A 160 10.50 -0.18 21.31
CA ILE A 160 10.19 -0.96 20.10
C ILE A 160 8.76 -1.50 20.15
N LYS A 161 8.31 -2.01 21.31
CA LYS A 161 6.92 -2.47 21.49
C LYS A 161 5.93 -1.33 21.26
N ARG A 162 6.15 -0.21 21.95
CA ARG A 162 5.33 1.01 21.85
C ARG A 162 5.22 1.52 20.41
N MET A 163 6.33 1.55 19.68
CA MET A 163 6.37 1.93 18.26
C MET A 163 5.56 0.95 17.38
N ASN A 164 5.74 -0.36 17.55
CA ASN A 164 4.97 -1.36 16.78
C ASN A 164 3.47 -1.27 17.08
N ASP A 165 3.12 -1.09 18.35
CA ASP A 165 1.74 -0.88 18.77
C ASP A 165 1.16 0.42 18.18
N ALA A 166 1.96 1.47 17.99
CA ALA A 166 1.48 2.69 17.34
C ALA A 166 1.30 2.53 15.82
N ILE A 167 2.09 1.67 15.16
CA ILE A 167 2.01 1.38 13.72
C ILE A 167 0.82 0.47 13.37
N ASP A 168 0.51 -0.53 14.21
CA ASP A 168 -0.60 -1.49 14.03
C ASP A 168 -1.54 -1.55 15.26
N GLY A 169 -1.94 -0.39 15.79
CA GLY A 169 -2.61 -0.30 17.10
C GLY A 169 -3.96 -1.00 17.22
N ALA A 170 -4.61 -1.33 16.11
CA ALA A 170 -5.86 -2.08 16.10
C ALA A 170 -5.71 -3.55 15.66
N GLY A 171 -4.47 -4.05 15.49
CA GLY A 171 -4.21 -5.38 14.94
C GLY A 171 -4.89 -5.56 13.58
N LEU A 172 -4.86 -4.50 12.76
CA LEU A 172 -5.50 -4.47 11.46
C LEU A 172 -4.75 -5.35 10.47
N ALA A 173 -3.44 -5.54 10.67
CA ALA A 173 -2.63 -6.37 9.79
C ALA A 173 -3.16 -7.81 9.68
N VAL A 174 -3.52 -8.46 10.80
CA VAL A 174 -4.07 -9.83 10.81
C VAL A 174 -5.38 -9.91 10.02
N ARG A 175 -6.28 -8.95 10.29
CA ARG A 175 -7.58 -8.88 9.61
C ARG A 175 -7.43 -8.59 8.11
N ALA A 176 -6.49 -7.73 7.75
CA ALA A 176 -6.18 -7.42 6.36
C ALA A 176 -5.67 -8.65 5.61
N VAL A 177 -4.73 -9.41 6.19
CA VAL A 177 -4.23 -10.66 5.60
C VAL A 177 -5.37 -11.65 5.35
N GLN A 178 -6.26 -11.84 6.33
CA GLN A 178 -7.43 -12.73 6.15
C GLN A 178 -8.37 -12.25 5.05
N GLU A 179 -8.63 -10.94 4.96
CA GLU A 179 -9.52 -10.37 3.94
C GLU A 179 -8.89 -10.48 2.53
N ILE A 180 -7.58 -10.28 2.40
CA ILE A 180 -6.84 -10.49 1.15
C ILE A 180 -6.93 -11.96 0.73
N GLN A 181 -6.68 -12.90 1.65
CA GLN A 181 -6.79 -14.34 1.40
C GLN A 181 -8.21 -14.73 0.98
N LEU A 182 -9.23 -14.23 1.69
CA LEU A 182 -10.63 -14.46 1.38
C LEU A 182 -10.95 -14.00 -0.05
N ARG A 183 -10.67 -12.74 -0.37
CA ARG A 183 -10.95 -12.14 -1.69
C ARG A 183 -10.23 -12.90 -2.81
N PHE A 184 -8.96 -13.25 -2.59
CA PHE A 184 -8.19 -14.04 -3.55
C PHE A 184 -8.81 -15.41 -3.82
N LEU A 185 -9.14 -16.17 -2.77
CA LEU A 185 -9.73 -17.50 -2.87
C LEU A 185 -11.12 -17.47 -3.51
N MET A 186 -11.94 -16.48 -3.17
CA MET A 186 -13.25 -16.26 -3.77
C MET A 186 -13.12 -15.96 -5.27
N ALA A 187 -12.22 -15.04 -5.65
CA ALA A 187 -11.96 -14.70 -7.04
C ALA A 187 -11.42 -15.90 -7.83
N ALA A 188 -10.50 -16.68 -7.26
CA ALA A 188 -9.93 -17.87 -7.89
C ALA A 188 -10.98 -18.97 -8.11
N GLY A 189 -11.90 -19.14 -7.16
CA GLY A 189 -13.06 -20.04 -7.29
C GLY A 189 -14.01 -19.61 -8.40
N GLN A 190 -14.35 -18.32 -8.46
CA GLN A 190 -15.22 -17.78 -9.51
C GLN A 190 -14.59 -17.84 -10.90
N ALA A 191 -13.27 -17.62 -10.98
CA ALA A 191 -12.52 -17.70 -12.22
C ALA A 191 -12.24 -19.16 -12.66
N GLY A 192 -12.60 -20.16 -11.85
CA GLY A 192 -12.42 -21.58 -12.17
C GLY A 192 -10.98 -22.08 -12.04
N VAL A 193 -10.09 -21.32 -11.39
CA VAL A 193 -8.69 -21.71 -11.13
C VAL A 193 -8.63 -22.91 -10.19
N ILE A 194 -9.53 -22.94 -9.22
CA ILE A 194 -9.74 -24.06 -8.31
C ILE A 194 -11.05 -24.77 -8.64
N GLY A 195 -11.09 -26.09 -8.48
CA GLY A 195 -12.25 -26.92 -8.85
C GLY A 195 -13.46 -26.79 -7.91
N ARG A 196 -13.48 -25.81 -7.00
CA ARG A 196 -14.55 -25.59 -6.03
C ARG A 196 -14.75 -24.08 -5.82
N THR A 197 -16.00 -23.65 -5.75
CA THR A 197 -16.41 -22.35 -5.20
C THR A 197 -16.67 -22.51 -3.71
N PHE A 198 -16.16 -21.59 -2.89
CA PHE A 198 -16.43 -21.58 -1.45
C PHE A 198 -17.62 -20.68 -1.13
N ASP A 199 -18.37 -21.03 -0.08
CA ASP A 199 -19.25 -20.06 0.58
C ASP A 199 -18.39 -19.08 1.38
N GLU A 200 -18.73 -17.80 1.35
CA GLU A 200 -17.94 -16.77 2.01
C GLU A 200 -17.87 -16.99 3.52
N ASN A 201 -18.97 -17.40 4.16
CA ASN A 201 -19.00 -17.60 5.61
C ASN A 201 -18.18 -18.83 6.02
N GLU A 202 -18.29 -19.93 5.26
CA GLU A 202 -17.46 -21.13 5.45
C GLU A 202 -15.97 -20.77 5.36
N LEU A 203 -15.59 -19.95 4.38
CA LEU A 203 -14.20 -19.56 4.18
C LEU A 203 -13.70 -18.59 5.26
N ARG A 204 -14.53 -17.62 5.69
CA ARG A 204 -14.21 -16.75 6.83
C ARG A 204 -14.00 -17.56 8.11
N GLU A 205 -14.86 -18.54 8.37
CA GLU A 205 -14.71 -19.43 9.53
C GLU A 205 -13.38 -20.19 9.45
N LEU A 206 -13.05 -20.78 8.30
CA LEU A 206 -11.79 -21.49 8.08
C LEU A 206 -10.57 -20.59 8.32
N LEU A 207 -10.55 -19.38 7.74
CA LEU A 207 -9.44 -18.43 7.86
C LEU A 207 -9.27 -17.88 9.29
N SER A 208 -10.32 -17.97 10.12
CA SER A 208 -10.28 -17.54 11.53
C SER A 208 -9.74 -18.60 12.51
N GLN A 209 -9.61 -19.86 12.09
CA GLN A 209 -9.28 -20.98 13.00
C GLN A 209 -7.92 -20.87 13.71
N ASP A 210 -6.98 -20.13 13.12
CA ASP A 210 -5.63 -19.92 13.67
C ASP A 210 -5.28 -18.42 13.83
N GLU A 211 -6.29 -17.55 13.95
CA GLU A 211 -6.09 -16.10 14.05
C GLU A 211 -5.14 -15.70 15.18
N ASP A 212 -5.26 -16.32 16.37
CA ASP A 212 -4.41 -16.02 17.52
C ASP A 212 -2.94 -16.37 17.26
N LYS A 213 -2.68 -17.55 16.68
CA LYS A 213 -1.31 -17.96 16.32
C LYS A 213 -0.73 -17.06 15.23
N MET A 214 -1.55 -16.67 14.26
CA MET A 214 -1.13 -15.74 13.22
C MET A 214 -0.77 -14.38 13.81
N ARG A 215 -1.58 -13.87 14.74
CA ARG A 215 -1.29 -12.63 15.47
C ARG A 215 0.03 -12.71 16.22
N GLU A 216 0.26 -13.77 17.00
CA GLU A 216 1.51 -13.96 17.74
C GLU A 216 2.73 -14.03 16.80
N SER A 217 2.61 -14.79 15.70
CA SER A 217 3.67 -14.92 14.69
C SER A 217 3.99 -13.59 14.00
N MET A 218 2.96 -12.82 13.62
CA MET A 218 3.12 -11.51 12.99
C MET A 218 3.73 -10.49 13.96
N GLN A 219 3.31 -10.48 15.22
CA GLN A 219 3.90 -9.62 16.25
C GLN A 219 5.37 -9.96 16.49
N ALA A 220 5.72 -11.24 16.60
CA ALA A 220 7.11 -11.67 16.74
C ALA A 220 7.96 -11.23 15.52
N SER A 221 7.42 -11.39 14.32
CA SER A 221 8.07 -10.98 13.08
C SER A 221 8.26 -9.46 12.98
N ALA A 222 7.24 -8.67 13.37
CA ALA A 222 7.30 -7.21 13.39
C ALA A 222 8.33 -6.70 14.41
N MET A 223 8.41 -7.33 15.58
CA MET A 223 9.41 -7.04 16.61
C MET A 223 10.84 -7.33 16.12
N ALA A 224 11.06 -8.49 15.50
CA ALA A 224 12.37 -8.86 14.94
C ALA A 224 12.77 -7.93 13.78
N ASN A 225 11.83 -7.62 12.89
CA ASN A 225 12.05 -6.67 11.80
C ASN A 225 12.38 -5.27 12.32
N SER A 226 11.71 -4.80 13.37
CA SER A 226 12.01 -3.53 14.01
C SER A 226 13.38 -3.53 14.67
N ALA A 227 13.74 -4.60 15.39
CA ALA A 227 15.06 -4.74 16.00
C ALA A 227 16.17 -4.65 14.95
N TRP A 228 15.98 -5.26 13.78
CA TRP A 228 16.92 -5.16 12.67
C TRP A 228 16.92 -3.77 12.02
N THR A 229 15.74 -3.23 11.68
CA THR A 229 15.59 -1.98 10.91
C THR A 229 16.16 -0.78 11.67
N TYR A 230 15.91 -0.72 12.98
CA TYR A 230 16.33 0.40 13.83
C TYR A 230 17.57 0.08 14.67
N ARG A 231 18.35 -0.94 14.31
CA ARG A 231 19.54 -1.39 15.07
C ARG A 231 20.55 -0.27 15.34
N ASP A 232 20.72 0.63 14.37
CA ASP A 232 21.69 1.73 14.41
C ASP A 232 21.13 3.02 15.02
N PHE A 233 19.89 3.01 15.52
CA PHE A 233 19.25 4.14 16.20
C PHE A 233 19.43 4.04 17.71
N SER A 234 19.50 5.19 18.37
CA SER A 234 19.49 5.23 19.84
C SER A 234 18.10 4.95 20.40
N THR A 235 18.04 4.54 21.67
CA THR A 235 16.76 4.35 22.38
C THR A 235 15.93 5.64 22.41
N GLU A 236 16.57 6.80 22.59
CA GLU A 236 15.92 8.13 22.57
C GLU A 236 15.34 8.47 21.18
N GLU A 237 16.01 8.07 20.10
CA GLU A 237 15.51 8.25 18.74
C GLU A 237 14.28 7.36 18.49
N ILE A 238 14.30 6.11 18.95
CA ILE A 238 13.13 5.20 18.87
C ILE A 238 11.98 5.74 19.72
N GLU A 239 12.25 6.27 20.92
CA GLU A 239 11.24 6.92 21.76
C GLU A 239 10.60 8.13 21.06
N THR A 240 11.43 8.98 20.44
CA THR A 240 10.95 10.15 19.70
C THR A 240 10.05 9.72 18.54
N TYR A 241 10.42 8.65 17.84
CA TYR A 241 9.60 8.12 16.76
C TYR A 241 8.28 7.52 17.27
N ALA A 242 8.33 6.69 18.32
CA ALA A 242 7.14 6.13 18.96
C ALA A 242 6.16 7.24 19.40
N ALA A 243 6.67 8.31 20.01
CA ALA A 243 5.85 9.46 20.41
C ALA A 243 5.23 10.20 19.22
N ALA A 244 5.92 10.30 18.09
CA ALA A 244 5.37 10.88 16.87
C ALA A 244 4.25 10.01 16.27
N LEU A 245 4.41 8.69 16.30
CA LEU A 245 3.42 7.72 15.83
C LEU A 245 2.15 7.70 16.68
N GLU A 246 2.27 7.98 17.97
CA GLU A 246 1.14 8.05 18.91
C GLU A 246 0.31 9.34 18.81
N ASP A 247 0.77 10.37 18.09
CA ASP A 247 -0.07 11.55 17.83
C ASP A 247 -1.31 11.14 17.03
N GLU A 248 -2.51 11.54 17.48
CA GLU A 248 -3.78 11.17 16.85
C GLU A 248 -3.83 11.48 15.35
N ARG A 249 -3.13 12.52 14.90
CA ARG A 249 -3.06 12.87 13.47
C ARG A 249 -2.15 11.91 12.71
N MET A 250 -1.03 11.50 13.31
CA MET A 250 -0.14 10.51 12.72
C MET A 250 -0.83 9.14 12.65
N GLN A 251 -1.56 8.74 13.71
CA GLN A 251 -2.37 7.51 13.69
C GLN A 251 -3.39 7.52 12.54
N GLN A 252 -4.10 8.63 12.33
CA GLN A 252 -5.04 8.75 11.20
C GLN A 252 -4.34 8.63 9.84
N VAL A 253 -3.11 9.15 9.71
CA VAL A 253 -2.32 8.97 8.49
C VAL A 253 -1.95 7.51 8.29
N TYR A 254 -1.45 6.83 9.32
CA TYR A 254 -1.06 5.43 9.25
C TYR A 254 -2.26 4.51 9.00
N ASP A 255 -3.39 4.73 9.67
CA ASP A 255 -4.64 4.00 9.42
C ASP A 255 -5.07 4.12 7.96
N LEU A 256 -4.98 5.33 7.40
CA LEU A 256 -5.30 5.57 6.00
C LEU A 256 -4.30 4.90 5.05
N MET A 257 -3.00 4.99 5.33
CA MET A 257 -1.94 4.40 4.52
C MET A 257 -2.06 2.88 4.51
N ASN A 258 -2.21 2.27 5.69
CA ASN A 258 -2.44 0.85 5.84
C ASN A 258 -3.70 0.40 5.08
N ALA A 259 -4.82 1.10 5.25
CA ALA A 259 -6.06 0.77 4.52
C ALA A 259 -5.88 0.83 3.00
N ILE A 260 -5.15 1.82 2.49
CA ILE A 260 -4.84 1.95 1.06
C ILE A 260 -3.95 0.80 0.59
N GLN A 261 -2.90 0.47 1.32
CA GLN A 261 -2.01 -0.64 1.00
C GLN A 261 -2.78 -1.95 0.91
N TRP A 262 -3.64 -2.24 1.90
CA TRP A 262 -4.44 -3.45 1.96
C TRP A 262 -5.49 -3.52 0.85
N GLU A 263 -6.16 -2.42 0.55
CA GLU A 263 -7.14 -2.39 -0.54
C GLU A 263 -6.47 -2.58 -1.90
N ILE A 264 -5.32 -1.94 -2.14
CA ILE A 264 -4.53 -2.17 -3.36
C ILE A 264 -4.11 -3.62 -3.43
N MET A 265 -3.50 -4.17 -2.36
CA MET A 265 -3.06 -5.56 -2.32
C MET A 265 -4.21 -6.52 -2.62
N ALA A 266 -5.34 -6.42 -1.90
CA ALA A 266 -6.52 -7.24 -2.14
C ALA A 266 -7.00 -7.17 -3.59
N ASN A 267 -7.11 -5.96 -4.13
CA ASN A 267 -7.53 -5.75 -5.51
C ASN A 267 -6.56 -6.36 -6.53
N ARG A 268 -5.24 -6.30 -6.27
CA ARG A 268 -4.22 -6.95 -7.12
C ARG A 268 -4.33 -8.46 -7.06
N PHE A 269 -4.54 -9.04 -5.88
CA PHE A 269 -4.74 -10.48 -5.74
C PHE A 269 -6.01 -10.96 -6.47
N GLU A 270 -7.12 -10.22 -6.40
CA GLU A 270 -8.31 -10.52 -7.20
C GLU A 270 -8.02 -10.52 -8.71
N ALA A 271 -7.30 -9.50 -9.20
CA ALA A 271 -6.89 -9.42 -10.60
C ALA A 271 -5.97 -10.59 -10.99
N LEU A 272 -5.07 -11.00 -10.10
CA LEU A 272 -4.20 -12.15 -10.29
C LEU A 272 -5.01 -13.45 -10.43
N ALA A 273 -6.01 -13.66 -9.58
CA ALA A 273 -6.88 -14.83 -9.66
C ALA A 273 -7.59 -14.94 -11.02
N VAL A 274 -8.08 -13.81 -11.55
CA VAL A 274 -8.67 -13.75 -12.89
C VAL A 274 -7.63 -14.07 -13.96
N ARG A 275 -6.42 -13.53 -13.84
CA ARG A 275 -5.32 -13.78 -14.80
C ARG A 275 -4.87 -15.24 -14.82
N MET A 276 -4.95 -15.94 -13.68
CA MET A 276 -4.61 -17.36 -13.54
C MET A 276 -5.57 -18.29 -14.28
N ALA A 277 -6.84 -17.91 -14.47
CA ALA A 277 -7.82 -18.77 -15.15
C ALA A 277 -7.47 -19.08 -16.61
N GLY A 278 -6.67 -18.21 -17.24
CA GLY A 278 -6.17 -18.40 -18.60
C GLY A 278 -4.85 -19.17 -18.70
N MET A 279 -4.25 -19.57 -17.58
CA MET A 279 -2.91 -20.18 -17.58
C MET A 279 -2.96 -21.69 -17.76
N THR A 280 -2.06 -22.22 -18.58
CA THR A 280 -1.85 -23.67 -18.72
C THR A 280 -0.78 -24.13 -17.73
N ARG A 281 -1.02 -25.24 -17.02
CA ARG A 281 0.02 -25.87 -16.21
C ARG A 281 0.98 -26.64 -17.10
N GLY A 282 2.29 -26.37 -16.99
CA GLY A 282 3.34 -27.24 -17.52
C GLY A 282 4.13 -26.80 -18.76
N GLU A 283 4.17 -25.51 -19.15
CA GLU A 283 5.10 -25.06 -20.20
C GLU A 283 6.34 -24.37 -19.62
N GLU A 284 7.45 -25.13 -19.53
CA GLU A 284 8.80 -24.57 -19.64
C GLU A 284 9.05 -24.28 -21.13
N LEU A 285 9.22 -23.01 -21.50
CA LEU A 285 9.85 -22.62 -22.77
C LEU A 285 10.97 -21.62 -22.49
#